data_AF-A0A0B7K179-F1
#
_entry.id   AF-A0A0B7K179-F1
#
_cell.length_a   1.000
_cell.length_b   1.000
_cell.length_c   1.000
_cell.angle_alpha   90.00
_cell.angle_beta   90.00
_cell.angle_gamma   90.00
#
_symmetry.space_group_name_H-M   'P 1'
#
loop_
_entity.id
_entity.type
_entity.pdbx_description
1 polymer ?
#
loop_
_entity_poly.entity_id
_entity_poly.type
_entity_poly.pdbx_seq_one_letter_code
_entity_poly.pdbx_strand_id
1 'polypeptide(L)'
;MGTGTSLKADFANPESIAPLFDAVKKKFHASPNVVVYNAASLTIPPDEDSILSIPFDTVASDLNLNTISPYVAAQQAIHHWQELPSDIKKTFIYTGNILNVSVIPAPRVLDLGMGKAASAFWVGVADASFFYTDERKSDGQPVSTENDGDAHGEFYLELFTHKGQIPWHATFVKDQGYVQFK
;
A
#
# COMPACT_ATOMS: atom_id res chain seq x y z
N MET A 1 -17.95 11.01 17.75
CA MET A 1 -16.76 10.21 17.36
C MET A 1 -17.19 8.76 17.35
N GLY A 2 -17.19 8.10 16.19
CA GLY A 2 -17.51 6.67 16.13
C GLY A 2 -16.43 5.88 16.87
N THR A 3 -16.81 4.89 17.68
CA THR A 3 -15.85 3.99 18.31
C THR A 3 -15.15 3.19 17.22
N GLY A 4 -13.90 3.53 16.91
CA GLY A 4 -13.09 2.77 15.96
C GLY A 4 -12.99 1.31 16.39
N THR A 5 -13.14 0.38 15.43
CA THR A 5 -12.84 -1.04 15.66
C THR A 5 -11.38 -1.29 15.33
N SER A 6 -10.67 -2.03 16.18
CA SER A 6 -9.29 -2.46 15.93
C SER A 6 -9.22 -4.00 15.97
N LEU A 7 -8.61 -4.57 14.94
CA LEU A 7 -8.30 -5.99 14.83
C LEU A 7 -6.77 -6.13 14.74
N LYS A 8 -6.24 -7.26 15.21
CA LYS A 8 -4.80 -7.53 15.24
C LYS A 8 -4.48 -8.75 14.38
N ALA A 9 -3.39 -8.66 13.64
CA ALA A 9 -2.78 -9.76 12.89
C ALA A 9 -1.32 -9.43 12.61
N ASP A 10 -0.53 -10.47 12.32
CA ASP A 10 0.86 -10.35 11.94
C ASP A 10 1.00 -10.37 10.41
N PHE A 11 1.32 -9.23 9.81
CA PHE A 11 1.36 -9.07 8.37
C PHE A 11 2.65 -9.63 7.75
N ALA A 12 3.64 -10.03 8.57
CA ALA A 12 4.76 -10.86 8.10
C ALA A 12 4.34 -12.31 7.83
N ASN A 13 3.16 -12.73 8.32
CA ASN A 13 2.51 -13.99 7.98
C ASN A 13 1.31 -13.74 7.05
N PRO A 14 1.42 -14.01 5.73
CA PRO A 14 0.33 -13.80 4.78
C PRO A 14 -0.94 -14.61 5.08
N GLU A 15 -0.85 -15.73 5.80
CA GLU A 15 -2.02 -16.53 6.21
C GLU A 15 -2.93 -15.77 7.19
N SER A 16 -2.41 -14.73 7.87
CA SER A 16 -3.18 -13.93 8.81
C SER A 16 -4.19 -13.00 8.14
N ILE A 17 -4.07 -12.77 6.82
CA ILE A 17 -4.85 -11.76 6.10
C ILE A 17 -6.31 -12.19 5.87
N ALA A 18 -6.56 -13.43 5.43
CA ALA A 18 -7.93 -13.89 5.17
C ALA A 18 -8.83 -13.84 6.42
N PRO A 19 -8.38 -14.31 7.62
CA PRO A 19 -9.16 -14.18 8.85
C PRO A 19 -9.53 -12.73 9.23
N LEU A 20 -8.74 -11.73 8.81
CA LEU A 20 -9.07 -10.32 9.06
C LEU A 20 -10.29 -9.88 8.25
N PHE A 21 -10.35 -10.25 6.96
CA PHE A 21 -11.49 -9.90 6.11
C PHE A 21 -12.79 -10.54 6.64
N ASP A 22 -12.73 -11.79 7.08
CA ASP A 22 -13.84 -12.46 7.74
C ASP A 22 -14.27 -11.75 9.02
N ALA A 23 -13.31 -11.32 9.85
CA ALA A 23 -13.60 -10.59 11.08
C ALA A 23 -14.24 -9.23 10.81
N VAL A 24 -13.78 -8.49 9.78
CA VAL A 24 -14.39 -7.23 9.33
C VAL A 24 -15.82 -7.48 8.85
N LYS A 25 -16.02 -8.45 7.95
CA LYS A 25 -17.34 -8.80 7.42
C LYS A 25 -18.31 -9.21 8.54
N LYS A 26 -17.85 -10.03 9.48
CA LYS A 26 -18.65 -10.44 10.64
C LYS A 26 -19.04 -9.26 11.52
N LYS A 27 -18.13 -8.30 11.73
CA LYS A 27 -18.33 -7.14 12.61
C LYS A 27 -19.29 -6.12 12.02
N PHE A 28 -19.14 -5.82 10.72
CA PHE A 28 -19.91 -4.78 10.03
C PHE A 28 -21.09 -5.33 9.23
N HIS A 29 -21.25 -6.66 9.19
CA HIS A 29 -22.24 -7.36 8.39
C HIS A 29 -22.16 -7.04 6.89
N ALA A 30 -20.98 -6.61 6.43
CA ALA A 30 -20.71 -6.24 5.05
C ALA A 30 -19.21 -6.40 4.74
N SER A 31 -18.91 -6.82 3.52
CA SER A 31 -17.55 -6.89 2.99
C SER A 31 -16.95 -5.49 2.82
N PRO A 32 -15.64 -5.29 3.06
CA PRO A 32 -15.01 -3.99 2.87
C PRO A 32 -14.98 -3.64 1.37
N ASN A 33 -15.56 -2.52 0.99
CA ASN A 33 -15.49 -2.02 -0.38
C ASN A 33 -14.22 -1.18 -0.64
N VAL A 34 -13.58 -0.68 0.41
CA VAL A 34 -12.28 0.01 0.34
C VAL A 34 -11.27 -0.73 1.21
N VAL A 35 -10.10 -1.00 0.64
CA VAL A 35 -8.96 -1.60 1.36
C VAL A 35 -7.76 -0.67 1.21
N VAL A 36 -7.21 -0.22 2.33
CA VAL A 36 -5.96 0.55 2.37
C VAL A 36 -4.89 -0.32 3.01
N TYR A 37 -3.90 -0.72 2.21
CA TYR A 37 -2.72 -1.43 2.69
C TYR A 37 -1.59 -0.43 2.93
N ASN A 38 -1.35 -0.09 4.19
CA ASN A 38 -0.31 0.85 4.62
C ASN A 38 0.84 0.19 5.42
N ALA A 39 0.68 -1.07 5.84
CA ALA A 39 1.73 -1.76 6.55
C ALA A 39 3.00 -1.84 5.69
N ALA A 40 4.16 -1.56 6.30
CA ALA A 40 5.45 -1.68 5.65
C ALA A 40 6.49 -2.18 6.66
N SER A 41 7.54 -2.81 6.14
CA SER A 41 8.72 -3.21 6.91
C SER A 41 9.98 -2.81 6.16
N LEU A 42 11.06 -2.59 6.91
CA LEU A 42 12.40 -2.40 6.38
C LEU A 42 13.40 -2.87 7.41
N THR A 43 14.49 -3.48 6.95
CA THR A 43 15.63 -3.87 7.76
C THR A 43 16.87 -3.13 7.27
N ILE A 44 17.54 -2.44 8.19
CA ILE A 44 18.83 -1.82 7.91
C ILE A 44 19.89 -2.92 7.84
N PRO A 45 20.72 -2.97 6.79
CA PRO A 45 21.83 -3.93 6.70
C PRO A 45 22.73 -3.84 7.95
N PRO A 46 23.06 -4.97 8.61
CA PRO A 46 23.92 -4.98 9.79
C PRO A 46 25.36 -4.56 9.48
N ASP A 47 25.81 -4.76 8.23
CA ASP A 47 27.03 -4.19 7.68
C ASP A 47 26.65 -3.08 6.70
N GLU A 48 26.89 -1.82 7.10
CA GLU A 48 26.54 -0.63 6.30
C GLU A 48 27.32 -0.56 4.97
N ASP A 49 28.47 -1.23 4.89
CA ASP A 49 29.30 -1.29 3.68
C ASP A 49 28.86 -2.43 2.73
N SER A 50 27.93 -3.29 3.15
CA SER A 50 27.46 -4.44 2.37
C SER A 50 25.94 -4.53 2.32
N ILE A 51 25.36 -4.17 1.17
CA ILE A 51 23.91 -4.27 0.92
C ILE A 51 23.38 -5.70 1.00
N LEU A 52 24.24 -6.72 0.90
CA LEU A 52 23.86 -8.13 0.95
C LEU A 52 24.03 -8.74 2.35
N SER A 53 24.19 -7.92 3.38
CA SER A 53 24.37 -8.38 4.76
C SER A 53 23.07 -8.65 5.51
N ILE A 54 21.90 -8.27 4.96
CA ILE A 54 20.60 -8.61 5.55
C ILE A 54 20.40 -10.14 5.47
N PRO A 55 20.11 -10.82 6.59
CA PRO A 55 19.80 -12.25 6.58
C PRO A 55 18.61 -12.60 5.67
N PHE A 56 18.70 -13.72 4.95
CA PHE A 56 17.71 -14.08 3.92
C PHE A 56 16.29 -14.26 4.49
N ASP A 57 16.16 -14.77 5.72
CA ASP A 57 14.91 -14.98 6.43
C ASP A 57 14.26 -13.65 6.82
N THR A 58 15.08 -12.66 7.16
CA THR A 58 14.64 -11.28 7.41
C THR A 58 14.15 -10.63 6.12
N VAL A 59 14.91 -10.74 5.02
CA VAL A 59 14.46 -10.27 3.69
C VAL A 59 13.13 -10.92 3.30
N ALA A 60 12.98 -12.23 3.51
CA ALA A 60 11.74 -12.95 3.21
C ALA A 60 10.57 -12.44 4.06
N SER A 61 10.78 -12.21 5.36
CA SER A 61 9.78 -11.64 6.26
C SER A 61 9.35 -10.23 5.85
N ASP A 62 10.30 -9.38 5.47
CA ASP A 62 10.01 -8.01 5.03
C ASP A 62 9.27 -7.99 3.69
N LEU A 63 9.61 -8.90 2.77
CA LEU A 63 8.88 -9.07 1.51
C LEU A 63 7.50 -9.70 1.70
N ASN A 64 7.30 -10.53 2.72
CA ASN A 64 5.95 -10.99 3.07
C ASN A 64 5.08 -9.78 3.41
N LEU A 65 5.56 -8.86 4.24
CA LEU A 65 4.80 -7.69 4.65
C LEU A 65 4.67 -6.67 3.51
N ASN A 66 5.72 -6.43 2.74
CA ASN A 66 5.70 -5.41 1.69
C ASN A 66 5.06 -5.86 0.37
N THR A 67 5.01 -7.17 0.08
CA THR A 67 4.61 -7.72 -1.23
C THR A 67 3.59 -8.83 -1.16
N ILE A 68 3.83 -9.89 -0.37
CA ILE A 68 2.96 -11.07 -0.40
C ILE A 68 1.63 -10.83 0.32
N SER A 69 1.66 -10.34 1.56
CA SER A 69 0.47 -9.97 2.33
C SER A 69 -0.44 -8.93 1.64
N PRO A 70 0.07 -7.86 1.00
CA PRO A 70 -0.78 -6.95 0.24
C PRO A 70 -1.36 -7.61 -1.01
N TYR A 71 -0.62 -8.51 -1.68
CA TYR A 71 -1.17 -9.30 -2.78
C TYR A 71 -2.30 -10.25 -2.30
N VAL A 72 -2.11 -10.91 -1.16
CA VAL A 72 -3.18 -11.72 -0.52
C VAL A 72 -4.37 -10.84 -0.12
N ALA A 73 -4.13 -9.64 0.42
CA ALA A 73 -5.20 -8.70 0.73
C ALA A 73 -5.97 -8.27 -0.52
N ALA A 74 -5.29 -8.08 -1.66
CA ALA A 74 -5.93 -7.81 -2.95
C ALA A 74 -6.79 -9.00 -3.41
N GLN A 75 -6.32 -10.24 -3.27
CA GLN A 75 -7.12 -11.44 -3.55
C GLN A 75 -8.38 -11.50 -2.68
N GLN A 76 -8.24 -11.22 -1.38
CA GLN A 76 -9.38 -11.19 -0.45
C GLN A 76 -10.35 -10.06 -0.80
N ALA A 77 -9.84 -8.87 -1.15
CA ALA A 77 -10.68 -7.76 -1.60
C ALA A 77 -11.55 -8.16 -2.81
N ILE A 78 -10.93 -8.73 -3.86
CA ILE A 78 -11.66 -9.19 -5.06
C ILE A 78 -12.70 -10.25 -4.69
N HIS A 79 -12.33 -11.25 -3.89
CA HIS A 79 -13.25 -12.31 -3.46
C HIS A 79 -14.48 -11.74 -2.75
N HIS A 80 -14.26 -10.86 -1.78
CA HIS A 80 -15.33 -10.25 -0.98
C HIS A 80 -16.16 -9.22 -1.78
N TRP A 81 -15.57 -8.57 -2.79
CA TRP A 81 -16.27 -7.62 -3.64
C TRP A 81 -17.30 -8.27 -4.57
N GLN A 82 -17.21 -9.57 -4.83
CA GLN A 82 -18.22 -10.32 -5.59
C GLN A 82 -19.59 -10.33 -4.89
N GLU A 83 -19.61 -10.12 -3.57
CA GLU A 83 -20.82 -10.10 -2.76
C GLU A 83 -21.44 -8.70 -2.66
N LEU A 84 -20.70 -7.67 -3.08
CA LEU A 84 -21.17 -6.29 -3.02
C LEU A 84 -22.07 -5.96 -4.22
N PRO A 85 -23.06 -5.07 -4.04
CA PRO A 85 -23.82 -4.53 -5.16
C PRO A 85 -22.91 -3.92 -6.24
N SER A 86 -23.35 -3.98 -7.49
CA SER A 86 -22.55 -3.54 -8.65
C SER A 86 -22.33 -2.01 -8.68
N ASP A 87 -23.22 -1.24 -8.07
CA ASP A 87 -23.15 0.22 -7.94
C ASP A 87 -22.20 0.69 -6.82
N ILE A 88 -21.76 -0.22 -5.94
CA ILE A 88 -20.76 0.10 -4.92
C ILE A 88 -19.36 0.19 -5.56
N LYS A 89 -18.77 1.37 -5.42
CA LYS A 89 -17.37 1.65 -5.78
C LYS A 89 -16.42 0.84 -4.91
N LYS A 90 -15.46 0.22 -5.58
CA LYS A 90 -14.45 -0.68 -5.00
C LYS A 90 -13.09 -0.03 -5.21
N THR A 91 -12.26 -0.04 -4.18
CA THR A 91 -10.95 0.60 -4.26
C THR A 91 -9.95 -0.14 -3.39
N PHE A 92 -8.82 -0.53 -3.97
CA PHE A 92 -7.66 -1.03 -3.25
C PHE A 92 -6.54 -0.02 -3.37
N ILE A 93 -6.01 0.43 -2.25
CA ILE A 93 -4.95 1.43 -2.17
C ILE A 93 -3.75 0.79 -1.49
N TYR A 94 -2.65 0.65 -2.22
CA TYR A 94 -1.35 0.34 -1.68
C TYR A 94 -0.63 1.66 -1.36
N THR A 95 -0.18 1.82 -0.11
CA THR A 95 0.61 2.99 0.30
C THR A 95 2.06 2.79 -0.13
N GLY A 96 2.47 3.54 -1.13
CA GLY A 96 3.76 3.45 -1.79
C GLY A 96 4.69 4.61 -1.45
N ASN A 97 5.73 4.75 -2.26
CA ASN A 97 6.62 5.90 -2.36
C ASN A 97 7.41 5.79 -3.68
N ILE A 98 8.30 6.76 -3.93
CA ILE A 98 9.16 6.82 -5.13
C ILE A 98 9.96 5.55 -5.47
N LEU A 99 10.18 4.62 -4.52
CA LEU A 99 11.10 3.49 -4.70
C LEU A 99 10.62 2.49 -5.78
N ASN A 100 9.38 2.60 -6.26
CA ASN A 100 8.90 1.85 -7.42
C ASN A 100 9.53 2.31 -8.75
N VAL A 101 9.91 3.59 -8.86
CA VAL A 101 10.43 4.19 -10.11
C VAL A 101 11.84 4.76 -9.98
N SER A 102 12.35 4.96 -8.76
CA SER A 102 13.69 5.49 -8.53
C SER A 102 14.54 4.56 -7.67
N VAL A 103 15.75 4.29 -8.16
CA VAL A 103 16.79 3.60 -7.40
C VAL A 103 17.51 4.63 -6.54
N ILE A 104 17.15 4.69 -5.26
CA ILE A 104 17.86 5.50 -4.27
C ILE A 104 19.07 4.69 -3.77
N PRO A 105 20.32 5.14 -3.97
CA PRO A 105 21.52 4.40 -3.58
C PRO A 105 21.79 4.53 -2.08
N ALA A 106 20.87 4.04 -1.25
CA ALA A 106 20.97 4.03 0.20
C ALA A 106 20.73 2.61 0.74
N PRO A 107 21.72 1.95 1.36
CA PRO A 107 21.58 0.58 1.87
C PRO A 107 20.35 0.36 2.75
N ARG A 108 19.99 1.36 3.56
CA ARG A 108 18.86 1.34 4.50
C ARG A 108 17.46 1.17 3.87
N VAL A 109 17.31 1.34 2.56
CA VAL A 109 16.02 1.20 1.86
C VAL A 109 16.00 0.05 0.86
N LEU A 110 16.98 -0.86 0.92
CA LEU A 110 17.13 -1.93 -0.06
C LEU A 110 15.88 -2.82 -0.13
N ASP A 111 15.51 -3.47 0.97
CA ASP A 111 14.40 -4.42 1.03
C ASP A 111 13.03 -3.73 0.91
N LEU A 112 12.90 -2.52 1.46
CA LEU A 112 11.74 -1.67 1.26
C LEU A 112 11.56 -1.37 -0.23
N GLY A 113 12.63 -0.98 -0.92
CA GLY A 113 12.61 -0.71 -2.35
C GLY A 113 12.26 -1.95 -3.17
N MET A 114 12.84 -3.11 -2.84
CA MET A 114 12.45 -4.39 -3.44
C MET A 114 10.95 -4.65 -3.31
N GLY A 115 10.40 -4.46 -2.09
CA GLY A 115 8.98 -4.66 -1.82
C GLY A 115 8.08 -3.66 -2.55
N LYS A 116 8.45 -2.37 -2.54
CA LYS A 116 7.68 -1.31 -3.20
C LYS A 116 7.66 -1.47 -4.72
N ALA A 117 8.79 -1.83 -5.34
CA ALA A 117 8.86 -2.09 -6.77
C ALA A 117 8.05 -3.33 -7.17
N ALA A 118 8.19 -4.44 -6.43
CA ALA A 118 7.42 -5.65 -6.67
C ALA A 118 5.91 -5.41 -6.51
N SER A 119 5.51 -4.64 -5.50
CA SER A 119 4.10 -4.31 -5.28
C SER A 119 3.51 -3.38 -6.33
N ALA A 120 4.24 -2.33 -6.70
CA ALA A 120 3.83 -1.45 -7.80
C ALA A 120 3.61 -2.22 -9.10
N PHE A 121 4.44 -3.23 -9.38
CA PHE A 121 4.31 -4.04 -10.59
C PHE A 121 2.95 -4.76 -10.67
N TRP A 122 2.57 -5.52 -9.63
CA TRP A 122 1.28 -6.23 -9.69
C TRP A 122 0.08 -5.28 -9.57
N VAL A 123 0.21 -4.16 -8.85
CA VAL A 123 -0.83 -3.12 -8.82
C VAL A 123 -1.05 -2.51 -10.20
N GLY A 124 0.01 -2.23 -10.95
CA GLY A 124 -0.08 -1.68 -12.30
C GLY A 124 -0.61 -2.66 -13.35
N VAL A 125 -0.60 -3.97 -13.07
CA VAL A 125 -1.22 -5.00 -13.90
C VAL A 125 -2.70 -5.21 -13.54
N ALA A 126 -3.10 -4.85 -12.32
CA ALA A 126 -4.48 -5.00 -11.85
C ALA A 126 -5.45 -4.05 -12.57
N ASP A 127 -6.74 -4.20 -12.32
CA ASP A 127 -7.77 -3.35 -12.92
C ASP A 127 -7.80 -1.93 -12.33
N ALA A 128 -8.65 -1.06 -12.90
CA ALA A 128 -8.73 0.36 -12.55
C ALA A 128 -9.20 0.65 -11.10
N SER A 129 -9.52 -0.37 -10.31
CA SER A 129 -9.86 -0.25 -8.88
C SER A 129 -8.63 -0.24 -7.98
N PHE A 130 -7.43 -0.48 -8.53
CA PHE A 130 -6.18 -0.64 -7.78
C PHE A 130 -5.24 0.56 -7.98
N PHE A 131 -4.74 1.08 -6.87
CA PHE A 131 -3.87 2.25 -6.84
C PHE A 131 -2.62 2.01 -6.00
N TYR A 132 -1.48 2.38 -6.55
CA TYR A 132 -0.22 2.58 -5.84
C TYR A 132 -0.06 4.08 -5.62
N THR A 133 0.00 4.51 -4.37
CA THR A 133 0.03 5.93 -4.02
C THR A 133 1.41 6.39 -3.61
N ASP A 134 1.79 7.58 -4.01
CA ASP A 134 3.14 8.09 -3.84
C ASP A 134 3.12 9.59 -3.57
N GLU A 135 3.33 9.97 -2.30
CA GLU A 135 3.40 11.36 -1.87
C GLU A 135 4.74 11.97 -2.33
N ARG A 136 4.65 13.09 -3.03
CA ARG A 136 5.79 13.86 -3.52
C ARG A 136 5.75 15.28 -3.01
N LYS A 137 6.92 15.91 -2.96
CA LYS A 137 7.05 17.36 -2.84
C LYS A 137 6.61 18.01 -4.17
N SER A 138 6.34 19.32 -4.14
CA SER A 138 5.89 20.07 -5.32
C SER A 138 6.87 20.05 -6.50
N ASP A 139 8.14 19.75 -6.25
CA ASP A 139 9.20 19.61 -7.26
C ASP A 139 9.37 18.16 -7.77
N GLY A 140 8.52 17.23 -7.30
CA GLY A 140 8.54 15.81 -7.66
C GLY A 140 9.51 14.96 -6.83
N GLN A 141 10.29 15.56 -5.94
CA GLN A 141 11.16 14.81 -5.02
C GLN A 141 10.33 14.00 -4.02
N PRO A 142 10.88 12.90 -3.47
CA PRO A 142 10.17 12.15 -2.44
C PRO A 142 10.00 12.98 -1.16
N VAL A 143 8.89 12.78 -0.45
CA VAL A 143 8.69 13.39 0.88
C VAL A 143 9.60 12.79 1.95
N SER A 144 10.08 11.55 1.75
CA SER A 144 10.92 10.83 2.70
C SER A 144 10.29 10.77 4.10
N THR A 145 10.86 11.44 5.11
CA THR A 145 10.37 11.45 6.50
C THR A 145 9.35 12.55 6.78
N GLU A 146 9.00 13.37 5.77
CA GLU A 146 8.04 14.48 5.88
C GLU A 146 6.61 14.06 5.45
N ASN A 147 6.31 12.77 5.45
CA ASN A 147 5.00 12.26 5.04
C ASN A 147 3.89 12.71 5.99
N ASP A 148 2.70 12.99 5.44
CA ASP A 148 1.59 13.56 6.20
C ASP A 148 0.34 12.65 6.14
N GLY A 149 -0.12 12.19 7.31
CA GLY A 149 -1.24 11.27 7.41
C GLY A 149 -2.59 11.87 6.99
N ASP A 150 -2.80 13.17 7.24
CA ASP A 150 -4.03 13.85 6.85
C ASP A 150 -4.05 14.06 5.33
N ALA A 151 -2.92 14.43 4.72
CA ALA A 151 -2.78 14.53 3.27
C ALA A 151 -3.06 13.20 2.56
N HIS A 152 -2.57 12.07 3.12
CA HIS A 152 -2.91 10.74 2.61
C HIS A 152 -4.41 10.46 2.73
N GLY A 153 -5.04 10.78 3.86
CA GLY A 153 -6.48 10.58 4.07
C GLY A 153 -7.33 11.35 3.06
N GLU A 154 -6.99 12.61 2.80
CA GLU A 154 -7.65 13.45 1.79
C GLU A 154 -7.49 12.88 0.39
N PHE A 155 -6.27 12.46 0.02
CA PHE A 155 -6.02 11.89 -1.30
C PHE A 155 -6.69 10.53 -1.49
N TYR A 156 -6.71 9.68 -0.46
CA TYR A 156 -7.36 8.37 -0.53
C TYR A 156 -8.89 8.52 -0.68
N LEU A 157 -9.48 9.57 -0.10
CA LEU A 157 -10.86 9.92 -0.35
C LEU A 157 -11.10 10.35 -1.81
N GLU A 158 -10.16 11.06 -2.43
CA GLU A 158 -10.21 11.41 -3.85
C GLU A 158 -10.20 10.16 -4.75
N LEU A 159 -9.33 9.19 -4.46
CA LEU A 159 -9.27 7.91 -5.16
C LEU A 159 -10.57 7.12 -5.00
N PHE A 160 -11.07 6.98 -3.77
CA PHE A 160 -12.32 6.27 -3.51
C PHE A 160 -13.53 6.91 -4.23
N THR A 161 -13.59 8.24 -4.25
CA THR A 161 -14.67 8.95 -4.96
C THR A 161 -14.54 8.85 -6.49
N HIS A 162 -13.45 8.29 -7.02
CA HIS A 162 -13.14 8.21 -8.45
C HIS A 162 -13.26 9.57 -9.12
N LYS A 163 -12.75 10.60 -8.43
CA LYS A 163 -12.81 11.97 -8.92
C LYS A 163 -11.71 12.15 -9.97
N GLY A 164 -12.13 12.34 -11.22
CA GLY A 164 -11.21 12.45 -12.34
C GLY A 164 -10.65 11.10 -12.82
N GLN A 165 -9.71 11.14 -13.76
CA GLN A 165 -9.03 9.96 -14.30
C GLN A 165 -7.63 9.86 -13.68
N ILE A 166 -7.56 9.35 -12.45
CA ILE A 166 -6.29 9.10 -11.76
C ILE A 166 -5.78 7.71 -12.19
N PRO A 167 -4.54 7.58 -12.70
CA PRO A 167 -3.98 6.28 -13.07
C PRO A 167 -3.63 5.44 -11.83
N TRP A 168 -3.37 4.15 -12.03
CA TRP A 168 -2.94 3.24 -10.96
C TRP A 168 -1.72 3.78 -10.20
N HIS A 169 -0.76 4.41 -10.89
CA HIS A 169 0.38 5.09 -10.27
C HIS A 169 -0.03 6.51 -9.88
N ALA A 170 -0.65 6.61 -8.70
CA ALA A 170 -1.30 7.82 -8.22
C ALA A 170 -0.31 8.65 -7.38
N THR A 171 0.39 9.56 -8.05
CA THR A 171 1.27 10.53 -7.40
C THR A 171 0.48 11.76 -6.93
N PHE A 172 0.82 12.28 -5.75
CA PHE A 172 0.11 13.43 -5.18
C PHE A 172 1.03 14.33 -4.37
N VAL A 173 0.60 15.58 -4.18
CA VAL A 173 1.29 16.57 -3.34
C VAL A 173 0.30 17.05 -2.29
N LYS A 174 0.76 17.13 -1.03
CA LYS A 174 -0.01 17.72 0.08
C LYS A 174 -0.60 19.08 -0.33
N ASP A 175 -1.86 19.30 0.04
CA ASP A 175 -2.67 20.49 -0.27
C ASP A 175 -2.92 20.75 -1.77
N GLN A 176 -2.52 19.85 -2.67
CA GLN A 176 -2.74 19.97 -4.12
C GLN A 176 -3.52 18.79 -4.73
N GLY A 177 -3.47 17.61 -4.10
CA GLY A 177 -4.09 16.39 -4.61
C GLY A 177 -3.26 15.73 -5.71
N TYR A 178 -3.92 15.08 -6.67
CA TYR A 178 -3.24 14.40 -7.79
C TYR A 178 -2.34 15.35 -8.59
N VAL A 179 -1.07 14.99 -8.72
CA VAL A 179 -0.09 15.67 -9.59
C VAL A 179 0.68 14.61 -10.34
N GLN A 180 0.63 14.65 -11.67
CA GLN A 180 1.33 13.67 -12.48
C GLN A 180 2.85 13.91 -12.45
N PHE A 181 3.56 13.06 -11.72
CA PHE A 181 5.00 12.89 -11.86
C PHE A 181 5.33 11.67 -12.73
N LYS A 182 6.55 11.65 -13.27
CA LYS A 182 7.09 10.50 -14.01
C LYS A 182 7.77 9.52 -13.07
#